data_AF-A0A9P8BAN1-F1
#
_entry.id   AF-A0A9P8BAN1-F1
#
_cell.length_a   1.000
_cell.length_b   1.000
_cell.length_c   1.000
_cell.angle_alpha   90.00
_cell.angle_beta   90.00
_cell.angle_gamma   90.00
#
_symmetry.space_group_name_H-M   'P 1'
#
loop_
_entity.id
_entity.type
_entity.pdbx_description
1 polymer ?
#
loop_
_entity_poly.entity_id
_entity_poly.type
_entity_poly.pdbx_seq_one_letter_code
_entity_poly.pdbx_strand_id
1 'polypeptide(L)'
;MSTIHGKAEGTYLGDAPKPQYHEGTGQQHQMDPQPVDDHFHDGSEYKPAGKLQGKKAIITGGDSGIGRAVALLFGKNTSYFTERRIES
;
A
#
# COMPACT_ATOMS: atom_id res chain seq x y z
N MET A 1 23.30 17.39 25.35
CA MET A 1 21.90 16.98 25.12
C MET A 1 21.90 16.02 23.95
N SER A 2 21.72 14.72 24.21
CA SER A 2 21.73 13.68 23.18
C SER A 2 20.31 13.47 22.71
N THR A 3 19.98 13.92 21.49
CA THR A 3 18.69 13.65 20.89
C THR A 3 18.75 12.30 20.18
N ILE A 4 18.22 11.29 20.86
CA ILE A 4 17.89 9.98 20.31
C ILE A 4 16.85 10.13 19.20
N HIS A 5 17.28 10.21 17.95
CA HIS A 5 16.40 9.98 16.80
C HIS A 5 16.45 8.49 16.47
N GLY A 6 15.48 7.74 17.01
CA GLY A 6 15.23 6.36 16.58
C GLY A 6 14.88 6.37 15.10
N LYS A 7 15.63 5.61 14.29
CA LYS A 7 15.29 5.37 12.89
C LYS A 7 13.95 4.65 12.84
N ALA A 8 12.97 5.25 12.17
CA ALA A 8 11.72 4.59 11.86
C ALA A 8 11.98 3.61 10.70
N GLU A 9 12.04 2.32 11.02
CA GLU A 9 12.20 1.23 10.06
C GLU A 9 10.89 1.02 9.28
N GLY A 10 10.57 1.90 8.33
CA GLY A 10 9.41 1.76 7.46
C GLY A 10 9.59 2.52 6.15
N THR A 11 9.52 1.78 5.03
CA THR A 11 9.59 2.13 3.58
C THR A 11 10.58 3.18 3.07
N TYR A 12 10.94 4.18 3.86
CA TYR A 12 11.96 5.15 3.55
C TYR A 12 13.32 4.53 3.87
N LEU A 13 14.00 4.08 2.81
CA LEU A 13 15.42 3.71 2.86
C LEU A 13 16.26 4.99 3.03
N GLY A 14 16.08 5.73 4.13
CA GLY A 14 16.74 7.02 4.35
C GLY A 14 16.01 7.96 5.31
N ASP A 15 16.35 9.25 5.24
CA ASP A 15 15.65 10.31 5.97
C ASP A 15 14.21 10.45 5.49
N ALA A 16 13.32 10.90 6.38
CA ALA A 16 11.93 11.16 6.03
C ALA A 16 11.83 12.13 4.82
N PRO A 17 10.85 11.95 3.93
CA PRO A 17 10.71 12.81 2.77
C PRO A 17 10.47 14.26 3.21
N LYS A 18 11.08 15.19 2.48
CA LYS A 18 10.87 16.62 2.73
C LYS A 18 9.40 16.97 2.48
N PRO A 19 8.84 17.95 3.22
CA PRO A 19 7.49 18.44 2.95
C PRO A 19 7.33 18.87 1.49
N GLN A 20 6.24 18.43 0.87
CA GLN A 20 5.87 18.77 -0.50
C GLN A 20 4.54 19.50 -0.51
N TYR A 21 4.41 20.48 -1.41
CA TYR A 21 3.21 21.31 -1.55
C TYR A 21 2.63 21.10 -2.94
N HIS A 22 1.34 20.78 -2.97
CA HIS A 22 0.57 20.61 -4.21
C HIS A 22 -0.73 21.39 -4.07
N GLU A 23 -1.24 21.91 -5.18
CA GLU A 23 -2.54 22.57 -5.23
C GLU A 23 -3.67 21.54 -5.09
N GLY A 24 -4.72 21.88 -4.34
CA GLY A 24 -5.88 21.01 -4.14
C GLY A 24 -5.57 19.70 -3.41
N THR A 25 -6.18 18.59 -3.85
CA THR A 25 -5.98 17.25 -3.26
C THR A 25 -4.64 16.61 -3.60
N GLY A 26 -3.83 17.27 -4.45
CA GLY A 26 -2.60 16.70 -4.98
C GLY A 26 -2.84 15.53 -5.94
N GLN A 27 -1.76 15.07 -6.57
CA GLN A 27 -1.75 13.93 -7.46
C GLN A 27 -0.63 12.98 -7.02
N GLN A 28 -0.96 11.75 -6.64
CA GLN A 28 0.02 10.82 -6.07
C GLN A 28 1.24 10.60 -6.98
N HIS A 29 1.05 10.58 -8.30
CA HIS A 29 2.13 10.38 -9.27
C HIS A 29 3.13 11.55 -9.33
N GLN A 30 2.81 12.70 -8.73
CA GLN A 30 3.67 13.88 -8.65
C GLN A 30 4.49 13.94 -7.36
N MET A 31 4.28 13.00 -6.42
CA MET A 31 5.03 12.94 -5.16
C MET A 31 6.40 12.30 -5.35
N ASP A 32 7.40 12.80 -4.63
CA ASP A 32 8.75 12.25 -4.57
C ASP A 32 9.20 12.03 -3.10
N PRO A 33 9.37 10.80 -2.63
CA PRO A 33 9.18 9.54 -3.35
C PRO A 33 7.70 9.24 -3.59
N GLN A 34 7.43 8.41 -4.60
CA GLN A 34 6.08 7.91 -4.82
C GLN A 34 5.65 7.00 -3.66
N PRO A 35 4.39 7.12 -3.18
CA PRO A 35 3.84 6.20 -2.20
C PRO A 35 3.80 4.76 -2.71
N VAL A 36 4.14 3.83 -1.82
CA VAL A 36 3.91 2.40 -1.96
C VAL A 36 2.46 2.07 -1.60
N ASP A 37 1.76 1.29 -2.44
CA ASP A 37 0.34 0.98 -2.25
C ASP A 37 -0.03 -0.51 -2.40
N ASP A 38 0.92 -1.39 -2.73
CA ASP A 38 0.64 -2.79 -3.09
C ASP A 38 1.42 -3.84 -2.27
N HIS A 39 2.37 -3.40 -1.43
CA HIS A 39 3.17 -4.22 -0.52
C HIS A 39 3.28 -3.59 0.88
N PHE A 40 3.73 -4.39 1.85
CA PHE A 40 3.92 -3.95 3.23
C PHE A 40 5.17 -3.09 3.39
N HIS A 41 5.30 -2.44 4.55
CA HIS A 41 6.38 -1.48 4.77
C HIS A 41 7.79 -2.09 4.74
N ASP A 42 7.88 -3.41 4.90
CA ASP A 42 9.09 -4.21 4.87
C ASP A 42 9.41 -4.77 3.47
N GLY A 43 8.64 -4.37 2.44
CA GLY A 43 8.79 -4.89 1.08
C GLY A 43 8.06 -6.19 0.82
N SER A 44 7.42 -6.81 1.83
CA SER A 44 6.75 -8.09 1.64
C SER A 44 5.43 -7.95 0.89
N GLU A 45 5.16 -8.89 -0.02
CA GLU A 45 3.92 -8.87 -0.78
C GLU A 45 2.70 -9.24 0.08
N TYR A 46 1.59 -8.53 -0.16
CA TYR A 46 0.32 -8.89 0.45
C TYR A 46 -0.20 -10.22 -0.11
N LYS A 47 -0.39 -11.22 0.78
CA LYS A 47 -0.99 -12.53 0.45
C LYS A 47 -2.49 -12.53 0.78
N PRO A 48 -3.39 -12.65 -0.21
CA PRO A 48 -4.82 -12.69 0.04
C PRO A 48 -5.24 -13.97 0.78
N ALA A 49 -6.10 -13.83 1.78
CA ALA A 49 -6.64 -14.95 2.55
C ALA A 49 -8.07 -15.35 2.11
N GLY A 50 -8.53 -14.84 0.96
CA GLY A 50 -9.86 -15.12 0.42
C GLY A 50 -11.04 -14.54 1.22
N LYS A 51 -10.78 -13.68 2.21
CA LYS A 51 -11.80 -13.14 3.14
C LYS A 51 -12.92 -12.36 2.45
N LEU A 52 -12.66 -11.84 1.25
CA LEU A 52 -13.58 -10.98 0.50
C LEU A 52 -13.99 -11.60 -0.84
N GLN A 53 -13.81 -12.91 -1.01
CA GLN A 53 -14.25 -13.61 -2.23
C GLN A 53 -15.74 -13.38 -2.52
N GLY A 54 -16.04 -13.03 -3.77
CA GLY A 54 -17.38 -12.73 -4.25
C GLY A 54 -18.00 -11.45 -3.70
N LYS A 55 -17.27 -10.64 -2.91
CA LYS A 55 -17.76 -9.35 -2.42
C LYS A 55 -17.55 -8.25 -3.45
N LYS A 56 -18.44 -7.26 -3.42
CA LYS A 56 -18.36 -6.03 -4.23
C LYS A 56 -18.29 -4.85 -3.27
N ALA A 57 -17.42 -3.89 -3.57
CA ALA A 57 -17.26 -2.67 -2.77
C ALA A 57 -17.16 -1.44 -3.67
N ILE A 58 -17.64 -0.30 -3.16
CA ILE A 58 -17.40 1.03 -3.72
C ILE A 58 -16.39 1.70 -2.78
N ILE A 59 -15.28 2.17 -3.34
CA ILE A 59 -14.20 2.82 -2.59
C ILE A 59 -14.11 4.27 -3.08
N THR A 60 -14.44 5.22 -2.23
CA THR A 60 -14.26 6.65 -2.50
C THR A 60 -12.81 7.06 -2.22
N GLY A 61 -12.27 7.98 -3.03
CA GLY A 61 -10.85 8.35 -2.94
C GLY A 61 -9.89 7.19 -3.26
N GLY A 62 -10.34 6.21 -4.05
CA GLY A 62 -9.58 5.01 -4.42
C GLY A 62 -8.44 5.26 -5.42
N ASP A 63 -8.23 6.50 -5.82
CA ASP A 63 -7.23 6.93 -6.81
C ASP A 63 -5.85 7.23 -6.17
N SER A 64 -5.79 7.49 -4.87
CA SER A 64 -4.55 7.84 -4.16
C SER A 64 -4.50 7.37 -2.70
N GLY A 65 -3.30 7.41 -2.13
CA GLY A 65 -2.96 7.08 -0.75
C GLY A 65 -3.56 5.77 -0.26
N ILE A 66 -4.18 5.84 0.92
CA ILE A 66 -4.78 4.70 1.59
C ILE A 66 -5.94 4.12 0.77
N GLY A 67 -6.74 4.97 0.11
CA GLY A 67 -7.87 4.51 -0.70
C GLY A 67 -7.41 3.65 -1.89
N ARG A 68 -6.33 4.05 -2.56
CA ARG A 68 -5.71 3.25 -3.63
C ARG A 68 -5.19 1.91 -3.12
N ALA A 69 -4.47 1.92 -1.99
CA ALA A 69 -3.99 0.67 -1.39
C ALA A 69 -5.15 -0.27 -1.04
N VAL A 70 -6.22 0.24 -0.43
CA VAL A 70 -7.42 -0.55 -0.14
C VAL A 70 -8.06 -1.10 -1.41
N ALA A 71 -8.17 -0.30 -2.48
CA ALA A 71 -8.73 -0.76 -3.76
C ALA A 71 -7.91 -1.88 -4.40
N LEU A 72 -6.58 -1.76 -4.42
CA LEU A 72 -5.67 -2.78 -4.93
C LEU A 72 -5.78 -4.08 -4.11
N LEU A 73 -5.69 -3.98 -2.79
CA LEU A 73 -5.72 -5.16 -1.92
C LEU A 73 -7.10 -5.82 -1.88
N PHE A 74 -8.19 -5.05 -2.00
CA PHE A 74 -9.54 -5.60 -2.17
C PHE A 74 -9.63 -6.43 -3.45
N GLY A 75 -9.15 -5.92 -4.59
CA GLY A 75 -9.10 -6.66 -5.86
C GLY A 75 -8.27 -7.94 -5.79
N LYS A 76 -7.13 -7.91 -5.08
CA LYS A 76 -6.32 -9.10 -4.80
C LYS A 76 -7.11 -10.15 -3.99
N ASN A 77 -8.01 -9.74 -3.07
CA ASN A 77 -8.83 -10.66 -2.26
C ASN A 77 -10.09 -11.18 -2.94
N THR A 78 -10.62 -10.49 -3.96
CA THR A 78 -11.81 -10.95 -4.69
C THR A 78 -11.48 -11.94 -5.80
N SER A 79 -10.25 -11.91 -6.30
CA SER A 79 -9.77 -12.84 -7.32
C SER A 79 -9.59 -14.25 -6.75
N TYR A 80 -10.02 -15.26 -7.51
CA TYR A 80 -9.82 -16.67 -7.13
C TYR A 80 -8.32 -17.01 -7.18
N PHE A 81 -7.64 -16.88 -6.05
CA PHE A 81 -6.31 -17.44 -5.87
C PHE A 81 -6.45 -18.83 -5.25
N THR A 82 -6.47 -19.86 -6.09
CA THR A 82 -6.40 -21.25 -5.63
C THR A 82 -4.97 -21.75 -5.84
N GLU A 83 -4.21 -21.86 -4.77
CA GLU A 83 -2.93 -22.56 -4.78
C GLU A 83 -3.25 -24.07 -4.70
N ARG A 84 -3.71 -24.66 -5.82
CA ARG A 84 -3.81 -26.12 -5.92
C ARG A 84 -2.39 -26.67 -6.00
N ARG A 85 -1.81 -27.04 -4.85
CA ARG A 85 -0.74 -28.03 -4.81
C ARG A 85 -1.29 -29.31 -5.41
N ILE A 86 -0.85 -29.64 -6.63
CA ILE A 86 -0.95 -31.01 -7.13
C ILE A 86 0.13 -31.78 -6.41
N GLU A 87 -0.24 -32.47 -5.34
CA GLU A 87 0.57 -33.57 -4.83
C GLU A 87 0.41 -34.74 -5.80
N SER A 88 1.55 -35.18 -6.36
CA SER A 88 1.68 -36.35 -7.23
C SER A 88 1.85 -37.62 -6.42
#